data_AF-A0A5D2DSB1-F1
#
_entry.id   AF-A0A5D2DSB1-F1
#
_cell.length_a   1.000
_cell.length_b   1.000
_cell.length_c   1.000
_cell.angle_alpha   90.00
_cell.angle_beta   90.00
_cell.angle_gamma   90.00
#
_symmetry.space_group_name_H-M   'P 1'
#
loop_
_entity.id
_entity.type
_entity.pdbx_description
1 polymer ?
#
loop_
_entity_poly.entity_id
_entity_poly.type
_entity_poly.pdbx_seq_one_letter_code
_entity_poly.pdbx_strand_id
1 'polypeptide(L)'
;MIYCHNYNHVIPCLHCHPHSYIRMVQHLIEICLLLYMNRQQCVKALAKYASIRPCITITVWRELEKENKDFFEAYFQALSLQAFYG
;
A
#
# COMPACT_ATOMS: atom_id res chain seq x y z
N MET A 1 -23.98 -14.27 13.11
CA MET A 1 -24.48 -14.04 11.74
C MET A 1 -23.81 -12.78 11.20
N ILE A 2 -22.77 -12.89 10.37
CA ILE A 2 -22.10 -11.73 9.78
C ILE A 2 -22.62 -11.60 8.35
N TYR A 3 -23.69 -10.84 8.19
CA TYR A 3 -24.18 -10.45 6.87
C TYR A 3 -23.22 -9.42 6.27
N CYS A 4 -22.40 -9.84 5.30
CA CYS A 4 -21.66 -8.93 4.44
C CYS A 4 -22.30 -8.92 3.05
N HIS A 5 -23.44 -8.25 2.93
CA HIS A 5 -23.94 -7.78 1.64
C HIS A 5 -24.03 -6.25 1.75
N ASN A 6 -23.09 -5.58 1.10
CA ASN A 6 -23.12 -4.14 0.92
C ASN A 6 -22.81 -3.84 -0.55
N TYR A 7 -23.87 -3.69 -1.34
CA TYR A 7 -23.83 -3.34 -2.77
C TYR A 7 -23.40 -1.89 -3.02
N ASN A 8 -22.84 -1.19 -2.02
CA ASN A 8 -22.35 0.19 -2.11
C ASN A 8 -20.91 0.36 -1.60
N HIS A 9 -20.14 -0.71 -1.37
CA HIS A 9 -18.80 -0.55 -0.81
C HIS A 9 -17.77 -0.23 -1.92
N VAL A 10 -17.30 1.02 -1.96
CA VAL A 10 -16.23 1.53 -2.84
C VAL A 10 -14.89 0.77 -2.63
N ILE A 11 -14.77 0.01 -1.54
CA ILE A 11 -13.56 -0.73 -1.12
C ILE A 11 -13.89 -2.24 -0.98
N PRO A 12 -13.14 -3.20 -1.53
CA PRO A 12 -13.36 -4.63 -1.23
C PRO A 12 -13.31 -4.95 0.28
N CYS A 13 -14.10 -5.91 0.76
CA CYS A 13 -14.00 -6.38 2.14
C CYS A 13 -12.87 -7.43 2.25
N LEU A 14 -11.93 -7.24 3.20
CA LEU A 14 -10.83 -8.20 3.43
C LEU A 14 -11.32 -9.61 3.76
N HIS A 15 -12.43 -9.75 4.50
CA HIS A 15 -12.96 -11.05 4.90
C HIS A 15 -13.71 -11.78 3.77
N CYS A 16 -14.40 -11.04 2.91
CA CYS A 16 -15.22 -11.62 1.84
C CYS A 16 -14.45 -11.79 0.53
N HIS A 17 -13.56 -10.83 0.23
CA HIS A 17 -12.83 -10.73 -1.02
C HIS A 17 -11.35 -10.41 -0.75
N PRO A 18 -10.62 -11.30 -0.05
CA PRO A 18 -9.26 -11.03 0.41
C PRO A 18 -8.32 -10.70 -0.75
N HIS A 19 -8.42 -11.41 -1.88
CA HIS A 19 -7.60 -11.14 -3.05
C HIS A 19 -7.84 -9.74 -3.63
N SER A 20 -9.10 -9.34 -3.81
CA SER A 20 -9.44 -8.01 -4.32
C SER A 20 -8.99 -6.90 -3.37
N TYR A 21 -9.09 -7.14 -2.05
CA TYR A 21 -8.60 -6.18 -1.05
C TYR A 21 -7.09 -6.02 -1.09
N ILE A 22 -6.35 -7.13 -1.14
CA ILE A 22 -4.89 -7.08 -1.22
C ILE A 22 -4.45 -6.39 -2.52
N ARG A 23 -5.06 -6.70 -3.67
CA ARG A 23 -4.76 -6.01 -4.94
C ARG A 23 -5.03 -4.52 -4.86
N MET A 24 -6.13 -4.10 -4.24
CA MET A 24 -6.42 -2.68 -4.05
C MET A 24 -5.36 -2.02 -3.16
N VAL A 25 -4.93 -2.65 -2.06
CA VAL A 25 -3.87 -2.12 -1.19
C VAL A 25 -2.54 -2.04 -1.94
N GLN A 26 -2.19 -3.04 -2.74
CA GLN A 26 -1.01 -3.02 -3.60
C GLN A 26 -1.06 -1.83 -4.57
N HIS A 27 -2.18 -1.62 -5.25
CA HIS A 27 -2.33 -0.49 -6.17
C HIS A 27 -2.14 0.87 -5.47
N LEU A 28 -2.67 1.03 -4.25
CA LEU A 28 -2.45 2.24 -3.46
C LEU A 28 -0.98 2.41 -3.05
N ILE A 29 -0.28 1.31 -2.77
CA ILE A 29 1.17 1.33 -2.51
C ILE A 29 1.93 1.77 -3.76
N GLU A 30 1.59 1.26 -4.94
CA GLU A 30 2.18 1.66 -6.23
C GLU A 30 2.00 3.16 -6.49
N ILE A 31 0.81 3.71 -6.20
CA ILE A 31 0.57 5.16 -6.26
C ILE A 31 1.48 5.91 -5.29
N CYS A 32 1.61 5.44 -4.04
CA CYS A 32 2.53 6.06 -3.08
C CYS A 32 4.00 6.04 -3.55
N LEU A 33 4.42 4.96 -4.21
CA LEU A 33 5.75 4.85 -4.78
C LEU A 33 5.97 5.90 -5.88
N LEU A 34 5.00 6.06 -6.79
CA LEU A 34 5.02 7.10 -7.84
C LEU A 34 5.05 8.53 -7.28
N LEU A 35 4.48 8.74 -6.10
CA LEU A 35 4.52 10.01 -5.37
C LEU A 35 5.78 10.18 -4.50
N TYR A 36 6.79 9.34 -4.70
CA TYR A 36 8.07 9.38 -3.97
C TYR A 36 7.89 9.34 -2.44
N MET A 37 6.97 8.51 -1.96
CA MET A 37 6.76 8.32 -0.53
C MET A 37 7.60 7.14 0.00
N ASN A 38 8.32 7.36 1.09
CA ASN A 38 8.91 6.26 1.85
C ASN A 38 7.83 5.42 2.56
N ARG A 39 8.21 4.24 3.06
CA ARG A 39 7.29 3.31 3.74
C ARG A 39 6.47 3.96 4.85
N GLN A 40 7.07 4.82 5.68
CA GLN A 40 6.35 5.46 6.78
C GLN A 40 5.31 6.47 6.28
N GLN A 41 5.64 7.24 5.25
CA GLN A 41 4.72 8.17 4.61
C GLN A 41 3.57 7.43 3.93
N CYS A 42 3.86 6.36 3.19
CA CYS A 42 2.86 5.48 2.60
C CYS A 42 1.89 4.93 3.66
N VAL A 43 2.40 4.35 4.75
CA VAL A 43 1.56 3.82 5.84
C VAL A 43 0.66 4.90 6.45
N LYS A 44 1.19 6.10 6.71
CA LYS A 44 0.39 7.21 7.25
C LYS A 44 -0.66 7.69 6.25
N ALA A 45 -0.31 7.78 4.96
CA ALA A 45 -1.22 8.22 3.91
C ALA A 45 -2.39 7.23 3.73
N LEU A 46 -2.10 5.93 3.61
CA LEU A 46 -3.13 4.90 3.44
C LEU A 46 -4.05 4.79 4.65
N ALA A 47 -3.50 4.94 5.86
CA ALA A 47 -4.30 4.97 7.08
C ALA A 47 -5.24 6.18 7.13
N LYS A 48 -4.75 7.37 6.75
CA LYS A 48 -5.52 8.62 6.81
C LYS A 48 -6.56 8.75 5.70
N TYR A 49 -6.18 8.47 4.46
CA TYR A 49 -7.00 8.78 3.28
C TYR A 49 -7.80 7.58 2.77
N ALA A 50 -7.35 6.35 3.02
CA ALA A 50 -8.02 5.14 2.55
C ALA A 50 -8.55 4.25 3.71
N SER A 51 -8.40 4.69 4.97
CA SER A 51 -8.82 3.94 6.16
C SER A 51 -8.26 2.51 6.23
N ILE A 52 -7.09 2.27 5.62
CA ILE A 52 -6.43 0.96 5.65
C ILE A 52 -5.66 0.81 6.96
N ARG A 53 -5.85 -0.32 7.63
CA ARG A 53 -5.13 -0.61 8.88
C ARG A 53 -3.62 -0.65 8.60
N PRO A 54 -2.77 0.07 9.38
CA PRO A 54 -1.33 0.13 9.15
C PRO A 54 -0.65 -1.24 9.03
N CYS A 55 -1.08 -2.22 9.82
CA CYS A 55 -0.53 -3.58 9.79
C CYS A 55 -0.72 -4.27 8.43
N ILE A 56 -1.82 -3.98 7.72
CA ILE A 56 -2.07 -4.52 6.38
C ILE A 56 -1.08 -3.91 5.40
N THR A 57 -0.98 -2.57 5.34
CA THR A 57 -0.04 -1.87 4.45
C THR A 57 1.40 -2.32 4.68
N ILE A 58 1.83 -2.45 5.94
CA ILE A 58 3.17 -2.93 6.28
C ILE A 58 3.39 -4.36 5.77
N THR A 59 2.39 -5.23 5.90
CA THR A 59 2.50 -6.63 5.47
C THR A 59 2.59 -6.72 3.94
N VAL A 60 1.67 -6.07 3.22
CA VAL A 60 1.68 -6.06 1.75
C VAL A 60 2.97 -5.44 1.20
N TRP A 61 3.42 -4.30 1.76
CA TRP A 61 4.68 -3.66 1.37
C TRP A 61 5.88 -4.60 1.54
N ARG A 62 5.97 -5.32 2.67
CA ARG A 62 7.07 -6.26 2.92
C ARG A 62 7.09 -7.42 1.92
N GLU A 63 5.93 -7.95 1.54
CA GLU A 63 5.86 -9.00 0.53
C GLU A 63 6.25 -8.45 -0.86
N LEU A 64 5.80 -7.23 -1.22
CA LEU A 64 6.22 -6.58 -2.46
C LEU A 64 7.74 -6.33 -2.51
N GLU A 65 8.35 -5.87 -1.42
CA GLU A 65 9.81 -5.71 -1.29
C GLU A 65 10.55 -7.04 -1.49
N LYS A 66 10.04 -8.13 -0.91
CA LYS A 66 10.65 -9.46 -1.05
C LYS A 66 10.57 -10.01 -2.46
N GLU A 67 9.44 -9.82 -3.14
CA GLU A 67 9.20 -10.30 -4.51
C GLU A 67 9.92 -9.45 -5.56
N ASN A 68 10.14 -8.16 -5.29
CA ASN A 68 10.66 -7.18 -6.26
C ASN A 68 11.89 -6.42 -5.72
N LYS A 69 12.86 -7.15 -5.15
CA LYS A 69 14.01 -6.56 -4.44
C LYS A 69 14.75 -5.51 -5.25
N ASP A 70 15.15 -5.84 -6.48
CA ASP A 70 15.94 -4.96 -7.34
C ASP A 70 15.22 -3.62 -7.61
N PHE A 71 13.89 -3.66 -7.78
CA PHE A 71 13.08 -2.45 -7.94
C PHE A 71 13.10 -1.59 -6.67
N PHE A 72 12.86 -2.18 -5.50
CA PHE A 72 12.83 -1.42 -4.25
C PHE A 72 14.21 -0.88 -3.86
N GLU A 73 15.30 -1.61 -4.14
CA GLU A 73 16.66 -1.11 -3.95
C GLU A 73 16.93 0.12 -4.82
N ALA A 74 16.64 0.04 -6.13
CA ALA A 74 16.77 1.19 -7.03
C ALA A 74 15.87 2.35 -6.62
N TYR A 75 14.64 2.06 -6.19
CA TYR A 75 13.69 3.07 -5.72
C TYR A 75 14.21 3.82 -4.48
N PHE A 76 14.74 3.11 -3.48
CA PHE A 76 15.27 3.75 -2.28
C PHE A 76 16.53 4.58 -2.55
N GLN A 77 17.37 4.14 -3.50
CA GLN A 77 18.49 4.95 -3.98
C GLN A 77 17.99 6.24 -4.62
N ALA A 78 17.03 6.16 -5.56
CA ALA A 78 16.44 7.34 -6.21
C ALA A 78 15.77 8.29 -5.21
N LEU A 79 15.03 7.74 -4.24
CA LEU A 79 14.36 8.51 -3.20
C LEU A 79 15.36 9.26 -2.31
N SER A 80 16.51 8.64 -2.00
CA SER A 80 17.57 9.29 -1.24
C SER A 80 18.12 10.50 -2.00
N LEU A 81 18.37 10.37 -3.31
CA LEU A 81 18.87 11.46 -4.15
C LEU A 81 17.88 12.63 -4.19
N GLN A 82 16.58 12.35 -4.35
CA GLN A 82 15.56 13.40 -4.37
C GLN A 82 15.48 14.18 -3.06
N ALA A 83 15.69 13.53 -1.91
CA ALA A 83 15.70 14.20 -0.61
C ALA A 83 16.92 15.14 -0.43
N PHE A 84 18.00 14.96 -1.20
CA PHE A 84 19.18 15.82 -1.16
C PHE A 84 19.13 16.98 -2.17
N TYR A 85 18.41 16.83 -3.28
CA TYR A 85 18.30 17.84 -4.34
C TYR A 85 16.97 18.62 -4.34
N GLY A 86 16.04 18.29 -3.45
CA GLY A 86 14.71 18.89 -3.32
C GLY A 86 14.55 19.80 -2.10
#